data_AF-A6J245-F1
#
_entry.id   AF-A6J245-F1
#
_cell.length_a   1.000
_cell.length_b   1.000
_cell.length_c   1.000
_cell.angle_alpha   90.00
_cell.angle_beta   90.00
_cell.angle_gamma   90.00
#
_symmetry.space_group_name_H-M   'P 1'
#
loop_
_entity.id
_entity.type
_entity.pdbx_description
1 polymer ?
#
loop_
_entity_poly.entity_id
_entity_poly.type
_entity_poly.pdbx_seq_one_letter_code
_entity_poly.pdbx_strand_id
1 'polypeptide(L)'
;MYDAYIMRELLSSTHQFSKQAVEHVQSHLSKKQVTPTLFQPYIEEICESLRGDIFQKFMESEKFTRFCQWKNVELNIHLSMNDFSVHRIIGRGGFGEVYGCRKADTGKMYAMKCLDKKRVKMKQGETLALNERIMLSLVSTGDCPFIVCMTYAFHTPDKLCFILDLMNGGDMHYHLSQHGVFSEKEMRFYASEIILGLEHMHTCFVVYRDLKPANILLDEYGHVRISDLGLACDFSKKKPHASVGTHGYMAPEVLQKGTCYDSSADWFSLGCMLFKLLRGHSPFRQHKTKDKHEIDRMTLTVNVQLPDAFSPELRSLLEGLLQRDVSQRLGCCGGGARELKEHIFFKGIDWQYVYLRKYPPPLIPPRGEVNAADAFDIGSFDEEDTKGIKLLDCDQDLYKNFPLVISERWQQEVVETIYDAVNAETDKIEARKKAKNKQLCQEEDYAMGKDCIMHGYMLKLGNPFLTQWQRRYFYLFPNRLEWRGEGESRQNLLTMEQIMSVEETQIKDRKCILLRVKGGKQFVLQCESDPEFAQWLKELTCTFNEAQRLLRRAPKFLNKPRAAILEFSKPPLCHRNSSGL
;
A
#
# COMPACT_ATOMS: atom_id res chain seq x y z
N MET A 1 30.56 14.59 -11.45
CA MET A 1 30.49 13.47 -10.48
C MET A 1 31.80 12.71 -10.39
N TYR A 2 32.36 12.21 -11.50
CA TYR A 2 33.61 11.43 -11.49
C TYR A 2 34.77 12.15 -10.80
N ASP A 3 35.14 13.36 -11.25
CA ASP A 3 36.28 14.08 -10.65
C ASP A 3 36.02 14.58 -9.22
N ALA A 4 34.78 14.96 -8.94
CA ALA A 4 34.40 15.62 -7.68
C ALA A 4 34.24 14.67 -6.50
N TYR A 5 33.81 13.43 -6.75
CA TYR A 5 33.49 12.45 -5.70
C TYR A 5 34.31 11.18 -5.87
N ILE A 6 34.22 10.52 -7.03
CA ILE A 6 34.82 9.20 -7.27
C ILE A 6 36.35 9.29 -7.30
N MET A 7 36.92 10.24 -8.04
CA MET A 7 38.37 10.45 -8.08
C MET A 7 38.92 10.91 -6.74
N ARG A 8 38.19 11.76 -5.99
CA ARG A 8 38.63 12.16 -4.64
C ARG A 8 38.63 10.98 -3.68
N GLU A 9 37.62 10.11 -3.72
CA GLU A 9 37.55 8.89 -2.89
C GLU A 9 38.62 7.86 -3.27
N LEU A 10 38.83 7.62 -4.58
CA LEU A 10 39.89 6.76 -5.08
C LEU A 10 41.28 7.26 -4.64
N LEU A 11 41.49 8.58 -4.63
CA LEU A 11 42.72 9.20 -4.16
C LEU A 11 42.83 9.22 -2.63
N SER A 12 41.71 9.29 -1.89
CA SER A 12 41.69 9.25 -0.42
C SER A 12 41.68 7.83 0.17
N SER A 13 41.52 6.79 -0.64
CA SER A 13 41.46 5.37 -0.23
C SER A 13 40.39 5.05 0.81
N THR A 14 39.31 5.83 0.87
CA THR A 14 38.20 5.63 1.84
C THR A 14 37.29 4.47 1.48
N HIS A 15 37.24 4.11 0.19
CA HIS A 15 36.62 2.89 -0.33
C HIS A 15 37.42 2.41 -1.55
N GLN A 16 37.75 1.11 -1.61
CA GLN A 16 38.51 0.54 -2.73
C GLN A 16 37.55 -0.11 -3.72
N PHE A 17 37.13 0.65 -4.74
CA PHE A 17 36.39 0.09 -5.87
C PHE A 17 37.23 -0.95 -6.62
N SER A 18 36.59 -1.96 -7.19
CA SER A 18 37.27 -2.97 -7.99
C SER A 18 37.88 -2.34 -9.25
N LYS A 19 39.01 -2.90 -9.71
CA LYS A 19 39.64 -2.47 -10.97
C LYS A 19 38.66 -2.55 -12.14
N GLN A 20 37.83 -3.58 -12.16
CA GLN A 20 36.84 -3.79 -13.22
C GLN A 20 35.77 -2.68 -13.25
N ALA A 21 35.24 -2.27 -12.09
CA ALA A 21 34.28 -1.17 -12.03
C ALA A 21 34.91 0.17 -12.45
N VAL A 22 36.14 0.43 -12.02
CA VAL A 22 36.87 1.65 -12.40
C VAL A 22 37.15 1.69 -13.91
N GLU A 23 37.65 0.59 -14.47
CA GLU A 23 37.92 0.47 -15.91
C GLU A 23 36.63 0.59 -16.73
N HIS A 24 35.52 -0.01 -16.27
CA HIS A 24 34.21 0.12 -16.92
C HIS A 24 33.82 1.60 -17.07
N VAL A 25 33.82 2.34 -15.96
CA VAL A 25 33.40 3.75 -15.96
C VAL A 25 34.35 4.63 -16.75
N GLN A 26 35.68 4.46 -16.57
CA GLN A 26 36.68 5.24 -17.30
C GLN A 26 36.62 5.00 -18.81
N SER A 27 36.46 3.74 -19.24
CA SER A 27 36.36 3.40 -20.67
C SER A 27 35.16 4.06 -21.33
N HIS A 28 33.99 4.02 -20.69
CA HIS A 28 32.79 4.66 -21.23
C HIS A 28 32.89 6.19 -21.22
N LEU A 29 33.43 6.80 -20.16
CA LEU A 29 33.67 8.25 -20.11
C LEU A 29 34.65 8.72 -21.19
N SER A 30 35.75 7.98 -21.40
CA SER A 30 36.75 8.31 -22.44
C SER A 30 36.15 8.27 -23.85
N LYS A 31 35.18 7.38 -24.08
CA LYS A 31 34.43 7.25 -25.34
C LYS A 31 33.25 8.23 -25.43
N LYS A 32 33.03 9.09 -24.43
CA LYS A 32 31.86 9.97 -24.30
C LYS A 32 30.53 9.21 -24.36
N GLN A 33 30.52 7.96 -23.93
CA GLN A 33 29.32 7.11 -23.84
C GLN A 33 28.75 7.22 -22.43
N VAL A 34 27.85 8.19 -22.22
CA VAL A 34 27.25 8.45 -20.90
C VAL A 34 25.82 7.95 -20.89
N THR A 35 25.63 6.72 -20.40
CA THR A 35 24.28 6.16 -20.17
C THR A 35 23.83 6.46 -18.73
N PRO A 36 22.52 6.47 -18.44
CA PRO A 36 22.01 6.62 -17.08
C PRO A 36 22.53 5.55 -16.10
N THR A 37 22.90 4.38 -16.62
CA THR A 37 23.41 3.24 -15.86
C THR A 37 24.93 3.17 -15.77
N LEU A 38 25.64 4.20 -16.24
CA LEU A 38 27.11 4.24 -16.28
C LEU A 38 27.75 3.90 -14.93
N PHE A 39 27.16 4.36 -13.83
CA PHE A 39 27.69 4.18 -12.48
C PHE A 39 27.11 2.95 -11.74
N GLN A 40 26.33 2.11 -12.42
CA GLN A 40 25.69 0.93 -11.82
C GLN A 40 26.70 -0.01 -11.11
N PRO A 41 27.88 -0.30 -11.66
CA PRO A 41 28.87 -1.14 -10.97
C PRO A 41 29.33 -0.56 -9.63
N TYR A 42 29.49 0.78 -9.53
CA TYR A 42 29.84 1.41 -8.26
C TYR A 42 28.70 1.35 -7.24
N ILE A 43 27.45 1.49 -7.68
CA ILE A 43 26.29 1.36 -6.80
C ILE A 43 26.23 -0.04 -6.19
N GLU A 44 26.49 -1.07 -7.00
CA GLU A 44 26.52 -2.47 -6.54
C GLU A 44 27.60 -2.67 -5.47
N GLU A 45 28.84 -2.24 -5.71
CA GLU A 45 29.94 -2.37 -4.74
C GLU A 45 29.69 -1.57 -3.45
N ILE A 46 29.15 -0.36 -3.54
CA ILE A 46 28.75 0.44 -2.37
C ILE A 46 27.71 -0.32 -1.55
N CYS A 47 26.69 -0.88 -2.21
CA CYS A 47 25.63 -1.63 -1.53
C CYS A 47 26.17 -2.89 -0.86
N GLU A 48 27.10 -3.61 -1.49
CA GLU A 48 27.75 -4.77 -0.88
C GLU A 48 28.52 -4.40 0.39
N SER A 49 29.27 -3.30 0.36
CA SER A 49 29.98 -2.79 1.53
C SER A 49 29.04 -2.41 2.67
N LEU A 50 27.91 -1.80 2.35
CA LEU A 50 26.91 -1.39 3.34
C LEU A 50 26.20 -2.58 4.00
N ARG A 51 26.00 -3.72 3.31
CA ARG A 51 25.23 -4.88 3.81
C ARG A 51 25.84 -5.60 5.02
N GLY A 52 27.16 -5.49 5.23
CA GLY A 52 27.88 -6.21 6.27
C GLY A 52 27.89 -5.48 7.63
N ASP A 53 29.10 -5.27 8.16
CA ASP A 53 29.33 -4.66 9.48
C ASP A 53 28.70 -3.27 9.63
N ILE A 54 28.59 -2.51 8.54
CA ILE A 54 27.97 -1.17 8.56
C ILE A 54 26.47 -1.30 8.88
N PHE A 55 25.77 -2.24 8.26
CA PHE A 55 24.36 -2.49 8.55
C PHE A 55 24.15 -3.03 9.97
N GLN A 56 25.05 -3.88 10.48
CA GLN A 56 25.00 -4.33 11.87
C GLN A 56 25.12 -3.15 12.85
N LYS A 57 26.09 -2.25 12.64
CA LYS A 57 26.25 -1.03 13.44
C LYS A 57 25.02 -0.12 13.34
N PHE A 58 24.36 -0.06 12.18
CA PHE A 58 23.09 0.65 12.04
C PHE A 58 21.99 0.00 12.90
N MET A 59 21.83 -1.33 12.86
CA MET A 59 20.83 -2.05 13.65
C MET A 59 21.03 -1.88 15.17
N GLU A 60 22.27 -1.76 15.62
CA GLU A 60 22.62 -1.50 17.03
C GLU A 60 22.43 -0.03 17.45
N SER A 61 22.20 0.88 16.50
CA SER A 61 22.10 2.32 16.75
C SER A 61 20.69 2.79 17.12
N GLU A 62 20.60 3.95 17.76
CA GLU A 62 19.32 4.63 18.02
C GLU A 62 18.57 5.01 16.72
N LYS A 63 19.24 5.04 15.56
CA LYS A 63 18.56 5.26 14.26
C LYS A 63 17.70 4.07 13.85
N PHE A 64 18.13 2.85 14.14
CA PHE A 64 17.28 1.68 13.93
C PHE A 64 16.14 1.62 14.94
N THR A 65 16.37 2.06 16.18
CA THR A 65 15.27 2.26 17.15
C THR A 65 14.22 3.23 16.59
N ARG A 66 14.63 4.37 16.00
CA ARG A 66 13.71 5.31 15.34
C ARG A 66 13.00 4.69 14.14
N PHE A 67 13.70 3.89 13.34
CA PHE A 67 13.08 3.12 12.25
C PHE A 67 11.97 2.19 12.79
N CYS A 68 12.23 1.45 13.87
CA CYS A 68 11.23 0.60 14.51
C CYS A 68 10.01 1.39 15.02
N GLN A 69 10.22 2.59 15.57
CA GLN A 69 9.12 3.46 16.00
C GLN A 69 8.22 3.86 14.82
N TRP A 70 8.80 4.30 13.69
CA TRP A 70 8.04 4.59 12.48
C TRP A 70 7.36 3.35 11.90
N LYS A 71 8.04 2.20 11.93
CA LYS A 71 7.47 0.95 11.42
C LYS A 71 6.30 0.46 12.26
N ASN A 72 6.32 0.68 13.58
CA ASN A 72 5.18 0.42 14.44
C ASN A 72 3.98 1.30 14.09
N VAL A 73 4.20 2.58 13.73
CA VAL A 73 3.12 3.45 13.24
C VAL A 73 2.56 2.90 11.93
N GLU A 74 3.43 2.60 10.95
CA GLU A 74 3.03 2.10 9.63
C GLU A 74 2.15 0.85 9.71
N LEU A 75 2.59 -0.13 10.49
CA LEU A 75 1.93 -1.43 10.62
C LEU A 75 0.67 -1.39 11.51
N ASN A 76 0.36 -0.24 12.11
CA ASN A 76 -0.80 -0.06 12.98
C ASN A 76 -1.83 0.95 12.43
N ILE A 77 -1.72 1.29 11.14
CA ILE A 77 -2.64 2.22 10.48
C ILE A 77 -4.02 1.56 10.33
N HIS A 78 -5.02 2.16 10.98
CA HIS A 78 -6.42 1.78 10.90
C HIS A 78 -7.24 3.01 10.54
N LEU A 79 -7.44 3.24 9.24
CA LEU A 79 -8.09 4.45 8.75
C LEU A 79 -9.61 4.41 8.90
N SER A 80 -10.16 5.59 9.15
CA SER A 80 -11.57 5.91 9.22
C SER A 80 -11.85 7.20 8.44
N MET A 81 -13.13 7.56 8.30
CA MET A 81 -13.50 8.83 7.68
C MET A 81 -13.01 10.05 8.48
N ASN A 82 -12.78 9.91 9.80
CA ASN A 82 -12.35 11.02 10.66
C ASN A 82 -10.88 11.40 10.44
N ASP A 83 -10.09 10.53 9.82
CA ASP A 83 -8.69 10.79 9.49
C ASP A 83 -8.55 11.71 8.26
N PHE A 84 -9.67 12.06 7.62
CA PHE A 84 -9.73 12.89 6.43
C PHE A 84 -10.69 14.06 6.59
N SER A 85 -10.20 15.26 6.30
CA SER A 85 -11.06 16.41 6.04
C SER A 85 -11.56 16.32 4.60
N VAL A 86 -12.82 15.90 4.42
CA VAL A 86 -13.45 15.73 3.11
C VAL A 86 -13.96 17.08 2.60
N HIS A 87 -13.62 17.42 1.37
CA HIS A 87 -14.03 18.64 0.68
C HIS A 87 -15.08 18.32 -0.40
N ARG A 88 -15.19 19.18 -1.42
CA ARG A 88 -16.16 19.03 -2.53
C ARG A 88 -16.00 17.73 -3.30
N ILE A 89 -17.12 17.27 -3.87
CA ILE A 89 -17.17 16.22 -4.90
C ILE A 89 -16.39 16.71 -6.12
N ILE A 90 -15.59 15.82 -6.70
CA ILE A 90 -14.81 16.04 -7.93
C ILE A 90 -15.15 15.04 -9.03
N GLY A 91 -15.99 14.04 -8.76
CA GLY A 91 -16.48 13.09 -9.75
C GLY A 91 -17.57 12.18 -9.22
N ARG A 92 -18.37 11.59 -10.12
CA ARG A 92 -19.37 10.58 -9.79
C ARG A 92 -19.36 9.44 -10.79
N GLY A 93 -19.57 8.23 -10.27
CA GLY A 93 -19.60 7.00 -11.05
C GLY A 93 -20.78 6.11 -10.67
N GLY A 94 -20.89 4.95 -11.32
CA GLY A 94 -22.04 4.06 -11.15
C GLY A 94 -22.24 3.51 -9.73
N PHE A 95 -21.18 3.44 -8.92
CA PHE A 95 -21.19 2.86 -7.58
C PHE A 95 -21.02 3.89 -6.46
N GLY A 96 -20.71 5.14 -6.77
CA GLY A 96 -20.39 6.13 -5.74
C GLY A 96 -19.77 7.43 -6.27
N GLU A 97 -19.07 8.12 -5.39
CA GLU A 97 -18.61 9.50 -5.58
C GLU A 97 -17.11 9.62 -5.28
N VAL A 98 -16.46 10.61 -5.87
CA VAL A 98 -15.07 10.96 -5.61
C VAL A 98 -15.04 12.36 -4.99
N TYR A 99 -14.33 12.51 -3.87
CA TYR A 99 -14.17 13.79 -3.17
C TYR A 99 -12.70 14.21 -3.19
N GLY A 100 -12.44 15.51 -3.23
CA GLY A 100 -11.14 16.01 -2.77
C GLY A 100 -11.09 15.89 -1.24
N CYS A 101 -9.96 15.47 -0.66
CA CYS A 101 -9.80 15.43 0.79
C CYS A 101 -8.37 15.78 1.22
N ARG A 102 -8.21 16.08 2.50
CA ARG A 102 -6.92 16.28 3.15
C ARG A 102 -6.77 15.27 4.29
N LYS A 103 -5.67 14.52 4.31
CA LYS A 103 -5.37 13.62 5.42
C LYS A 103 -4.90 14.44 6.63
N ALA A 104 -5.51 14.22 7.79
CA ALA A 104 -5.43 15.17 8.91
C ALA A 104 -4.06 15.22 9.61
N ASP A 105 -3.37 14.08 9.69
CA ASP A 105 -2.08 13.92 10.38
C ASP A 105 -0.88 14.50 9.61
N THR A 106 -0.89 14.43 8.27
CA THR A 106 0.21 14.90 7.41
C THR A 106 -0.14 16.14 6.60
N GLY A 107 -1.43 16.44 6.45
CA GLY A 107 -1.91 17.54 5.62
C GLY A 107 -1.87 17.26 4.11
N LYS A 108 -1.50 16.04 3.68
CA LYS A 108 -1.41 15.67 2.26
C LYS A 108 -2.81 15.64 1.62
N MET A 109 -2.89 16.20 0.41
CA MET A 109 -4.13 16.26 -0.38
C MET A 109 -4.30 15.00 -1.22
N TYR A 110 -5.52 14.49 -1.29
CA TYR A 110 -5.89 13.26 -1.99
C TYR A 110 -7.25 13.37 -2.68
N ALA A 111 -7.53 12.42 -3.57
CA ALA A 111 -8.88 12.07 -3.98
C ALA A 111 -9.37 10.87 -3.16
N MET A 112 -10.58 10.94 -2.61
CA MET A 112 -11.24 9.85 -1.91
C MET A 112 -12.39 9.32 -2.77
N LYS A 113 -12.22 8.14 -3.37
CA LYS A 113 -13.29 7.43 -4.10
C LYS A 113 -14.07 6.57 -3.11
N CYS A 114 -15.32 6.94 -2.84
CA CYS A 114 -16.22 6.23 -1.95
C CYS A 114 -17.28 5.47 -2.75
N LEU A 115 -17.27 4.13 -2.68
CA LEU A 115 -18.30 3.28 -3.26
C LEU A 115 -19.33 2.92 -2.18
N ASP A 116 -20.62 3.03 -2.49
CA ASP A 116 -21.71 2.63 -1.60
C ASP A 116 -21.92 1.11 -1.70
N LYS A 117 -21.77 0.39 -0.58
CA LYS A 117 -21.89 -1.07 -0.53
C LYS A 117 -23.27 -1.58 -0.93
N LYS A 118 -24.35 -0.84 -0.63
CA LYS A 118 -25.71 -1.23 -1.06
C LYS A 118 -25.83 -1.13 -2.57
N ARG A 119 -25.26 -0.09 -3.20
CA ARG A 119 -25.25 0.03 -4.67
C ARG A 119 -24.37 -1.00 -5.35
N VAL A 120 -23.21 -1.31 -4.76
CA VAL A 120 -22.34 -2.39 -5.23
C VAL A 120 -23.13 -3.70 -5.24
N LYS A 121 -23.82 -4.03 -4.14
CA LYS A 121 -24.68 -5.21 -4.05
C LYS A 121 -25.84 -5.21 -5.04
N MET A 122 -26.55 -4.08 -5.17
CA MET A 122 -27.66 -3.92 -6.12
C MET A 122 -27.26 -4.26 -7.55
N LYS A 123 -26.05 -3.86 -7.94
CA LYS A 123 -25.52 -3.99 -9.29
C LYS A 123 -24.58 -5.20 -9.46
N GLN A 124 -24.46 -6.06 -8.45
CA GLN A 124 -23.56 -7.22 -8.45
C GLN A 124 -22.10 -6.85 -8.77
N GLY A 125 -21.64 -5.71 -8.24
CA GLY A 125 -20.35 -5.09 -8.54
C GLY A 125 -19.22 -5.48 -7.58
N GLU A 126 -19.42 -6.44 -6.68
CA GLU A 126 -18.47 -6.80 -5.62
C GLU A 126 -17.12 -7.21 -6.20
N THR A 127 -17.15 -8.01 -7.27
CA THR A 127 -15.93 -8.46 -7.96
C THR A 127 -15.20 -7.30 -8.62
N LEU A 128 -15.91 -6.30 -9.16
CA LEU A 128 -15.29 -5.11 -9.76
C LEU A 128 -14.59 -4.25 -8.70
N ALA A 129 -15.25 -4.01 -7.56
CA ALA A 129 -14.68 -3.22 -6.48
C ALA A 129 -13.44 -3.89 -5.86
N LEU A 130 -13.49 -5.22 -5.65
CA LEU A 130 -12.34 -5.99 -5.16
C LEU A 130 -11.22 -6.06 -6.19
N ASN A 131 -11.56 -6.23 -7.47
CA ASN A 131 -10.58 -6.24 -8.56
C ASN A 131 -9.86 -4.89 -8.65
N GLU A 132 -10.59 -3.77 -8.59
CA GLU A 132 -9.98 -2.42 -8.61
C GLU A 132 -8.92 -2.28 -7.51
N ARG A 133 -9.22 -2.73 -6.28
CA ARG A 133 -8.26 -2.72 -5.16
C ARG A 133 -7.02 -3.57 -5.44
N ILE A 134 -7.19 -4.77 -5.99
CA ILE A 134 -6.06 -5.65 -6.33
C ILE A 134 -5.21 -5.01 -7.43
N MET A 135 -5.83 -4.54 -8.51
CA MET A 135 -5.13 -3.92 -9.63
C MET A 135 -4.36 -2.67 -9.19
N LEU A 136 -4.99 -1.80 -8.40
CA LEU A 136 -4.32 -0.64 -7.80
C LEU A 136 -3.11 -1.06 -6.93
N SER A 137 -3.22 -2.13 -6.16
CA SER A 137 -2.08 -2.60 -5.35
C SER A 137 -0.89 -3.09 -6.17
N LEU A 138 -1.11 -3.59 -7.39
CA LEU A 138 -0.05 -4.06 -8.29
C LEU A 138 0.66 -2.91 -9.03
N VAL A 139 -0.03 -1.78 -9.25
CA VAL A 139 0.51 -0.67 -10.07
C VAL A 139 0.96 0.54 -9.26
N SER A 140 0.67 0.61 -7.95
CA SER A 140 0.90 1.83 -7.15
C SER A 140 2.31 2.02 -6.59
N THR A 141 3.22 1.07 -6.83
CA THR A 141 4.65 1.18 -6.48
C THR A 141 5.48 1.71 -7.64
N GLY A 142 6.63 2.33 -7.37
CA GLY A 142 7.53 2.88 -8.39
C GLY A 142 7.15 4.26 -8.93
N ASP A 143 6.30 4.98 -8.18
CA ASP A 143 5.85 6.37 -8.43
C ASP A 143 5.60 6.73 -9.92
N CYS A 144 4.77 5.94 -10.61
CA CYS A 144 4.41 6.24 -12.00
C CYS A 144 3.60 7.55 -12.08
N PRO A 145 4.06 8.57 -12.83
CA PRO A 145 3.39 9.87 -12.88
C PRO A 145 2.18 9.90 -13.83
N PHE A 146 1.89 8.79 -14.53
CA PHE A 146 0.86 8.69 -15.58
C PHE A 146 -0.29 7.75 -15.22
N ILE A 147 -0.38 7.32 -13.96
CA ILE A 147 -1.46 6.50 -13.42
C ILE A 147 -1.97 7.14 -12.13
N VAL A 148 -3.28 7.15 -11.94
CA VAL A 148 -3.90 7.47 -10.66
C VAL A 148 -3.73 6.26 -9.74
N CYS A 149 -2.79 6.37 -8.83
CA CYS A 149 -2.41 5.28 -7.94
C CYS A 149 -3.02 5.43 -6.56
N MET A 150 -3.01 4.33 -5.81
CA MET A 150 -3.59 4.21 -4.48
C MET A 150 -2.51 4.35 -3.40
N THR A 151 -2.80 5.14 -2.38
CA THR A 151 -2.01 5.15 -1.13
C THR A 151 -2.66 4.26 -0.07
N TYR A 152 -3.99 4.35 0.07
CA TYR A 152 -4.74 3.60 1.09
C TYR A 152 -6.04 3.04 0.52
N ALA A 153 -6.48 1.91 1.07
CA ALA A 153 -7.85 1.41 0.98
C ALA A 153 -8.36 1.12 2.40
N PHE A 154 -9.60 1.48 2.70
CA PHE A 154 -10.29 1.13 3.94
C PHE A 154 -11.79 1.06 3.70
N HIS A 155 -12.56 0.60 4.68
CA HIS A 155 -14.01 0.57 4.54
C HIS A 155 -14.71 0.92 5.86
N THR A 156 -15.90 1.48 5.74
CA THR A 156 -16.86 1.65 6.84
C THR A 156 -17.91 0.53 6.76
N PRO A 157 -18.91 0.48 7.66
CA PRO A 157 -20.01 -0.48 7.53
C PRO A 157 -20.74 -0.42 6.18
N ASP A 158 -20.80 0.76 5.55
CA ASP A 158 -21.62 1.07 4.37
C ASP A 158 -20.82 1.52 3.13
N LYS A 159 -19.53 1.86 3.25
CA LYS A 159 -18.71 2.36 2.14
C LYS A 159 -17.39 1.62 1.98
N LEU A 160 -16.92 1.52 0.73
CA LEU A 160 -15.54 1.17 0.39
C LEU A 160 -14.81 2.45 -0.04
N CYS A 161 -13.66 2.73 0.54
CA CYS A 161 -12.94 3.99 0.34
C CYS A 161 -11.54 3.71 -0.23
N PHE A 162 -11.23 4.33 -1.36
CA PHE A 162 -9.88 4.38 -1.94
C PHE A 162 -9.33 5.79 -1.78
N ILE A 163 -8.09 5.90 -1.30
CA ILE A 163 -7.34 7.15 -1.27
C ILE A 163 -6.33 7.14 -2.42
N LEU A 164 -6.59 8.01 -3.38
CA LEU A 164 -5.97 8.06 -4.70
C LEU A 164 -5.28 9.39 -4.95
N ASP A 165 -4.35 9.42 -5.91
CA ASP A 165 -3.76 10.66 -6.41
C ASP A 165 -4.84 11.68 -6.82
N LEU A 166 -4.69 12.93 -6.38
CA LEU A 166 -5.67 13.99 -6.66
C LEU A 166 -5.53 14.51 -8.09
N MET A 167 -6.58 14.31 -8.88
CA MET A 167 -6.72 14.86 -10.25
C MET A 167 -7.90 15.84 -10.27
N ASN A 168 -7.62 17.14 -10.33
CA ASN A 168 -8.61 18.21 -10.23
C ASN A 168 -8.88 18.95 -11.54
N GLY A 169 -8.27 18.50 -12.65
CA GLY A 169 -8.41 19.09 -13.98
C GLY A 169 -9.57 18.53 -14.81
N GLY A 170 -10.37 17.60 -14.29
CA GLY A 170 -11.43 16.91 -15.04
C GLY A 170 -10.90 15.81 -15.96
N ASP A 171 -11.78 15.21 -16.76
CA ASP A 171 -11.43 14.14 -17.69
C ASP A 171 -11.30 14.59 -19.15
N MET A 172 -10.58 13.82 -19.96
CA MET A 172 -10.32 14.13 -21.36
C MET A 172 -11.58 14.01 -22.24
N HIS A 173 -12.62 13.28 -21.82
CA HIS A 173 -13.88 13.27 -22.56
C HIS A 173 -14.59 14.62 -22.47
N TYR A 174 -14.63 15.23 -21.28
CA TYR A 174 -15.12 16.59 -21.09
C TYR A 174 -14.32 17.58 -21.94
N HIS A 175 -12.99 17.57 -21.84
CA HIS A 175 -12.15 18.53 -22.57
C HIS A 175 -12.30 18.39 -24.07
N LEU A 176 -12.40 17.16 -24.60
CA LEU A 176 -12.70 16.94 -26.02
C LEU A 176 -14.05 17.54 -26.43
N SER A 177 -15.04 17.58 -25.53
CA SER A 177 -16.35 18.18 -25.82
C SER A 177 -16.34 19.71 -25.83
N GLN A 178 -15.52 20.34 -24.98
CA GLN A 178 -15.42 21.80 -24.86
C GLN A 178 -14.41 22.40 -25.84
N HIS A 179 -13.21 21.83 -25.89
CA HIS A 179 -12.13 22.26 -26.79
C HIS A 179 -12.44 21.91 -28.25
N GLY A 180 -13.17 20.81 -28.47
CA GLY A 180 -13.25 20.15 -29.76
C GLY A 180 -12.07 19.21 -29.98
N VAL A 181 -11.93 18.73 -31.22
CA VAL A 181 -10.86 17.79 -31.60
C VAL A 181 -9.48 18.41 -31.42
N PHE A 182 -8.50 17.57 -31.09
CA PHE A 182 -7.11 17.97 -30.93
C PHE A 182 -6.37 17.89 -32.27
N SER A 183 -5.36 18.75 -32.45
CA SER A 183 -4.38 18.62 -33.52
C SER A 183 -3.44 17.45 -33.28
N GLU A 184 -2.72 17.01 -34.32
CA GLU A 184 -1.75 15.92 -34.19
C GLU A 184 -0.66 16.21 -33.15
N LYS A 185 -0.24 17.48 -33.03
CA LYS A 185 0.79 17.91 -32.07
C LYS A 185 0.29 17.79 -30.63
N GLU A 186 -0.93 18.22 -30.37
CA GLU A 186 -1.55 18.15 -29.04
C GLU A 186 -1.86 16.71 -28.66
N MET A 187 -2.40 15.93 -29.59
CA MET A 187 -2.63 14.49 -29.39
C MET A 187 -1.32 13.75 -29.10
N ARG A 188 -0.22 14.11 -29.78
CA ARG A 188 1.12 13.50 -29.54
C ARG A 188 1.58 13.66 -28.10
N PHE A 189 1.34 14.82 -27.48
CA PHE A 189 1.65 15.05 -26.07
C PHE A 189 0.92 14.03 -25.17
N TYR A 190 -0.41 13.95 -25.31
CA TYR A 190 -1.21 13.03 -24.50
C TYR A 190 -0.88 11.56 -24.78
N ALA A 191 -0.64 11.20 -26.04
CA ALA A 191 -0.22 9.86 -26.42
C ALA A 191 1.09 9.47 -25.74
N SER A 192 2.09 10.35 -25.70
CA SER A 192 3.36 10.09 -25.03
C SER A 192 3.20 9.79 -23.53
N GLU A 193 2.36 10.55 -22.81
CA GLU A 193 2.11 10.29 -21.39
C GLU A 193 1.32 8.99 -21.17
N ILE A 194 0.29 8.74 -21.97
CA ILE A 194 -0.52 7.51 -21.88
C ILE A 194 0.32 6.26 -22.20
N ILE A 195 1.23 6.33 -23.19
CA ILE A 195 2.14 5.23 -23.53
C ILE A 195 3.00 4.84 -22.32
N LEU A 196 3.53 5.81 -21.57
CA LEU A 196 4.32 5.54 -20.37
C LEU A 196 3.46 4.97 -19.23
N GLY A 197 2.21 5.41 -19.10
CA GLY A 197 1.26 4.79 -18.18
C GLY A 197 0.95 3.33 -18.50
N LEU A 198 0.70 3.01 -19.78
CA LEU A 198 0.48 1.64 -20.24
C LEU A 198 1.73 0.78 -20.07
N GLU A 199 2.90 1.30 -20.41
CA GLU A 199 4.18 0.61 -20.21
C GLU A 199 4.35 0.17 -18.76
N HIS A 200 4.09 1.05 -17.79
CA HIS A 200 4.16 0.70 -16.36
C HIS A 200 3.22 -0.45 -16.01
N MET A 201 1.94 -0.37 -16.41
CA MET A 201 0.98 -1.47 -16.17
C MET A 201 1.45 -2.78 -16.81
N HIS A 202 1.94 -2.73 -18.05
CA HIS A 202 2.38 -3.92 -18.79
C HIS A 202 3.64 -4.55 -18.18
N THR A 203 4.57 -3.74 -17.65
CA THR A 203 5.73 -4.27 -16.90
C THR A 203 5.32 -4.97 -15.59
N CYS A 204 4.18 -4.57 -15.01
CA CYS A 204 3.55 -5.27 -13.89
C CYS A 204 2.63 -6.43 -14.32
N PHE A 205 2.62 -6.81 -15.60
CA PHE A 205 1.72 -7.82 -16.17
C PHE A 205 0.22 -7.51 -15.99
N VAL A 206 -0.15 -6.23 -16.01
CA VAL A 206 -1.54 -5.77 -15.93
C VAL A 206 -2.00 -5.25 -17.28
N VAL A 207 -3.10 -5.79 -17.80
CA VAL A 207 -3.80 -5.24 -18.98
C VAL A 207 -4.96 -4.36 -18.51
N TYR A 208 -5.08 -3.15 -19.06
CA TYR A 208 -6.01 -2.12 -18.56
C TYR A 208 -7.45 -2.30 -19.09
N ARG A 209 -7.61 -2.64 -20.36
CA ARG A 209 -8.88 -3.04 -21.04
C ARG A 209 -9.98 -1.98 -21.18
N ASP A 210 -9.86 -0.81 -20.57
CA ASP A 210 -10.89 0.25 -20.65
C ASP A 210 -10.33 1.62 -21.05
N LEU A 211 -9.35 1.64 -21.96
CA LEU A 211 -8.73 2.89 -22.43
C LEU A 211 -9.70 3.71 -23.29
N LYS A 212 -10.12 4.85 -22.74
CA LYS A 212 -11.02 5.82 -23.37
C LYS A 212 -10.81 7.22 -22.78
N PRO A 213 -11.21 8.30 -23.47
CA PRO A 213 -11.02 9.66 -22.97
C PRO A 213 -11.62 9.92 -21.57
N ALA A 214 -12.73 9.26 -21.21
CA ALA A 214 -13.37 9.45 -19.91
C ALA A 214 -12.53 8.90 -18.73
N ASN A 215 -11.56 8.01 -18.99
CA ASN A 215 -10.70 7.45 -17.95
C ASN A 215 -9.30 8.10 -17.91
N ILE A 216 -9.07 9.13 -18.73
CA ILE A 216 -7.83 9.92 -18.72
C ILE A 216 -8.13 11.24 -18.02
N LEU A 217 -7.59 11.40 -16.81
CA LEU A 217 -7.79 12.59 -15.98
C LEU A 217 -6.65 13.57 -16.16
N LEU A 218 -6.94 14.86 -16.03
CA LEU A 218 -5.97 15.95 -16.06
C LEU A 218 -5.71 16.46 -14.63
N ASP A 219 -4.47 16.83 -14.34
CA ASP A 219 -4.12 17.61 -13.15
C ASP A 219 -4.30 19.12 -13.41
N GLU A 220 -4.02 19.96 -12.42
CA GLU A 220 -4.15 21.42 -12.53
C GLU A 220 -3.20 22.05 -13.56
N TYR A 221 -2.16 21.34 -14.00
CA TYR A 221 -1.18 21.79 -14.98
C TYR A 221 -1.51 21.27 -16.38
N GLY A 222 -2.42 20.30 -16.52
CA GLY A 222 -2.82 19.70 -17.79
C GLY A 222 -2.11 18.38 -18.13
N HIS A 223 -1.28 17.85 -17.23
CA HIS A 223 -0.70 16.52 -17.38
C HIS A 223 -1.74 15.44 -17.13
N VAL A 224 -1.61 14.30 -17.80
CA VAL A 224 -2.63 13.25 -17.78
C VAL A 224 -2.24 12.02 -16.99
N ARG A 225 -3.23 11.38 -16.39
CA ARG A 225 -3.11 10.06 -15.76
C ARG A 225 -4.25 9.14 -16.14
N ILE A 226 -3.93 7.86 -16.33
CA ILE A 226 -4.91 6.78 -16.48
C ILE A 226 -5.56 6.51 -15.12
N SER A 227 -6.89 6.47 -15.07
CA SER A 227 -7.69 6.24 -13.86
C SER A 227 -8.61 5.03 -13.99
N ASP A 228 -9.30 4.63 -12.92
CA ASP A 228 -10.30 3.54 -12.91
C ASP A 228 -9.80 2.19 -13.44
N LEU A 229 -9.20 1.39 -12.55
CA LEU A 229 -8.66 0.07 -12.87
C LEU A 229 -9.65 -1.07 -12.60
N GLY A 230 -10.94 -0.76 -12.43
CA GLY A 230 -11.96 -1.78 -12.10
C GLY A 230 -12.07 -2.90 -13.13
N LEU A 231 -11.79 -2.59 -14.41
CA LEU A 231 -11.78 -3.57 -15.50
C LEU A 231 -10.39 -4.08 -15.86
N ALA A 232 -9.31 -3.65 -15.19
CA ALA A 232 -7.98 -4.17 -15.47
C ALA A 232 -7.84 -5.64 -15.02
N CYS A 233 -6.81 -6.33 -15.49
CA CYS A 233 -6.57 -7.73 -15.16
C CYS A 233 -5.07 -8.06 -15.11
N ASP A 234 -4.67 -8.80 -14.09
CA ASP A 234 -3.35 -9.45 -14.03
C ASP A 234 -3.32 -10.66 -14.99
N PHE A 235 -2.33 -10.68 -15.90
CA PHE A 235 -2.10 -11.77 -16.84
C PHE A 235 -0.78 -12.51 -16.60
N SER A 236 -0.06 -12.26 -15.49
CA SER A 236 1.21 -12.91 -15.14
C SER A 236 1.10 -14.43 -15.01
N LYS A 237 -0.04 -14.93 -14.51
CA LYS A 237 -0.29 -16.37 -14.31
C LYS A 237 -1.17 -16.97 -15.39
N LYS A 238 -2.23 -16.24 -15.80
CA LYS A 238 -3.22 -16.73 -16.75
C LYS A 238 -3.73 -15.57 -17.59
N LYS A 239 -3.66 -15.72 -18.91
CA LYS A 239 -4.21 -14.75 -19.85
C LYS A 239 -5.75 -14.70 -19.76
N PRO A 240 -6.37 -13.52 -19.70
CA PRO A 240 -7.82 -13.38 -19.80
C PRO A 240 -8.31 -13.75 -21.20
N HIS A 241 -9.60 -14.10 -21.29
CA HIS A 241 -10.31 -14.43 -22.55
C HIS A 241 -11.74 -13.87 -22.59
N ALA A 242 -12.14 -13.14 -21.55
CA ALA A 242 -13.48 -12.57 -21.45
C ALA A 242 -13.54 -11.26 -22.26
N SER A 243 -14.65 -11.05 -22.97
CA SER A 243 -14.94 -9.80 -23.66
C SER A 243 -15.33 -8.73 -22.64
N VAL A 244 -14.36 -7.91 -22.23
CA VAL A 244 -14.51 -6.85 -21.22
C VAL A 244 -13.89 -5.57 -21.77
N GLY A 245 -14.59 -4.44 -21.59
CA GLY A 245 -14.16 -3.12 -22.01
C GLY A 245 -15.30 -2.31 -22.62
N THR A 246 -15.01 -1.07 -23.02
CA THR A 246 -15.99 -0.21 -23.69
C THR A 246 -16.06 -0.52 -25.19
N HIS A 247 -17.25 -0.79 -25.72
CA HIS A 247 -17.48 -0.99 -27.16
C HIS A 247 -16.95 0.21 -27.98
N GLY A 248 -16.30 -0.09 -29.11
CA GLY A 248 -15.61 0.90 -29.94
C GLY A 248 -14.17 1.18 -29.55
N TYR A 249 -13.65 0.53 -28.50
CA TYR A 249 -12.22 0.51 -28.14
C TYR A 249 -11.67 -0.91 -27.96
N MET A 250 -12.54 -1.89 -27.65
CA MET A 250 -12.13 -3.29 -27.49
C MET A 250 -11.47 -3.85 -28.76
N ALA A 251 -10.35 -4.56 -28.56
CA ALA A 251 -9.59 -5.20 -29.63
C ALA A 251 -10.28 -6.45 -30.20
N PRO A 252 -9.97 -6.87 -31.45
CA PRO A 252 -10.53 -8.07 -32.06
C PRO A 252 -10.39 -9.34 -31.20
N GLU A 253 -9.21 -9.56 -30.61
CA GLU A 253 -8.95 -10.73 -29.76
C GLU A 253 -9.70 -10.70 -28.43
N VAL A 254 -10.14 -9.52 -27.97
CA VAL A 254 -11.00 -9.37 -26.77
C VAL A 254 -12.45 -9.70 -27.11
N LEU A 255 -12.93 -9.27 -28.29
CA LEU A 255 -14.30 -9.53 -28.76
C LEU A 255 -14.54 -11.01 -29.10
N GLN A 256 -13.50 -11.71 -29.55
CA GLN A 256 -13.58 -13.14 -29.89
C GLN A 256 -13.63 -14.00 -28.62
N LYS A 257 -14.81 -14.57 -28.35
CA LYS A 257 -15.01 -15.46 -27.20
C LYS A 257 -14.04 -16.65 -27.24
N GLY A 258 -13.31 -16.83 -26.14
CA GLY A 258 -12.38 -17.96 -25.97
C GLY A 258 -10.96 -17.69 -26.46
N THR A 259 -10.72 -16.56 -27.15
CA THR A 259 -9.37 -16.12 -27.52
C THR A 259 -8.70 -15.50 -26.30
N CYS A 260 -7.54 -16.02 -25.91
CA CYS A 260 -6.74 -15.44 -24.83
C CYS A 260 -5.97 -14.21 -25.33
N TYR A 261 -5.84 -13.19 -24.49
CA TYR A 261 -5.14 -11.96 -24.82
C TYR A 261 -4.31 -11.44 -23.65
N ASP A 262 -3.47 -10.44 -23.90
CA ASP A 262 -2.59 -9.79 -22.92
C ASP A 262 -2.58 -8.27 -23.16
N SER A 263 -1.44 -7.61 -22.94
CA SER A 263 -1.20 -6.18 -23.24
C SER A 263 -1.57 -5.76 -24.67
N SER A 264 -1.67 -6.69 -25.63
CA SER A 264 -2.07 -6.40 -27.02
C SER A 264 -3.36 -5.60 -27.14
N ALA A 265 -4.30 -5.81 -26.22
CA ALA A 265 -5.60 -5.18 -26.21
C ALA A 265 -5.51 -3.66 -26.00
N ASP A 266 -4.57 -3.21 -25.17
CA ASP A 266 -4.43 -1.80 -24.81
C ASP A 266 -3.84 -0.99 -25.96
N TRP A 267 -2.93 -1.56 -26.76
CA TRP A 267 -2.37 -0.89 -27.94
C TRP A 267 -3.43 -0.63 -29.03
N PHE A 268 -4.34 -1.58 -29.23
CA PHE A 268 -5.48 -1.36 -30.11
C PHE A 268 -6.44 -0.29 -29.56
N SER A 269 -6.71 -0.35 -28.26
CA SER A 269 -7.56 0.64 -27.56
C SER A 269 -6.94 2.04 -27.63
N LEU A 270 -5.61 2.15 -27.58
CA LEU A 270 -4.87 3.39 -27.77
C LEU A 270 -5.11 3.94 -29.17
N GLY A 271 -4.96 3.13 -30.22
CA GLY A 271 -5.28 3.54 -31.60
C GLY A 271 -6.70 4.09 -31.73
N CYS A 272 -7.69 3.42 -31.12
CA CYS A 272 -9.08 3.86 -31.11
C CYS A 272 -9.26 5.21 -30.38
N MET A 273 -8.60 5.37 -29.24
CA MET A 273 -8.64 6.59 -28.44
C MET A 273 -7.98 7.77 -29.18
N LEU A 274 -6.78 7.59 -29.73
CA LEU A 274 -6.07 8.65 -30.46
C LEU A 274 -6.86 9.11 -31.69
N PHE A 275 -7.46 8.17 -32.44
CA PHE A 275 -8.37 8.51 -33.53
C PHE A 275 -9.55 9.37 -33.04
N LYS A 276 -10.15 9.01 -31.90
CA LYS A 276 -11.23 9.80 -31.30
C LYS A 276 -10.79 11.20 -30.90
N LEU A 277 -9.58 11.40 -30.38
CA LEU A 277 -9.08 12.74 -30.07
C LEU A 277 -8.96 13.62 -31.31
N LEU A 278 -8.63 13.03 -32.46
CA LEU A 278 -8.48 13.75 -33.74
C LEU A 278 -9.79 13.95 -34.50
N ARG A 279 -10.79 13.07 -34.32
CA ARG A 279 -12.03 13.03 -35.13
C ARG A 279 -13.32 13.22 -34.34
N GLY A 280 -13.27 13.16 -33.01
CA GLY A 280 -14.42 13.30 -32.11
C GLY A 280 -15.26 12.03 -31.92
N HIS A 281 -14.99 10.96 -32.68
CA HIS A 281 -15.70 9.68 -32.59
C HIS A 281 -14.73 8.49 -32.71
N SER A 282 -15.15 7.31 -32.22
CA SER A 282 -14.37 6.06 -32.40
C SER A 282 -14.30 5.69 -33.90
N PRO A 283 -13.20 5.06 -34.36
CA PRO A 283 -13.04 4.64 -35.76
C PRO A 283 -14.12 3.63 -36.20
N PHE A 284 -14.65 2.84 -35.28
CA PHE A 284 -15.67 1.80 -35.54
C PHE A 284 -17.10 2.27 -35.21
N ARG A 285 -17.30 3.56 -34.95
CA ARG A 285 -18.60 4.15 -34.62
C ARG A 285 -19.00 5.20 -35.66
N GLN A 286 -19.14 4.75 -36.90
CA GLN A 286 -19.60 5.61 -38.00
C GLN A 286 -21.06 6.04 -37.79
N HIS A 287 -21.41 7.23 -38.27
CA HIS A 287 -22.77 7.80 -38.22
C HIS A 287 -23.45 7.83 -36.84
N LYS A 288 -22.67 7.88 -35.75
CA LYS A 288 -23.16 7.90 -34.37
C LYS A 288 -24.03 6.67 -34.01
N THR A 289 -23.87 5.54 -34.68
CA THR A 289 -24.58 4.29 -34.35
C THR A 289 -24.43 3.97 -32.85
N LYS A 290 -25.53 3.49 -32.25
CA LYS A 290 -25.57 3.02 -30.86
C LYS A 290 -25.64 1.50 -30.78
N ASP A 291 -25.74 0.81 -31.93
CA ASP A 291 -25.78 -0.65 -31.95
C ASP A 291 -24.38 -1.21 -31.66
N LYS A 292 -24.25 -1.83 -30.49
CA LYS A 292 -23.01 -2.44 -30.02
C LYS A 292 -22.56 -3.58 -30.93
N HIS A 293 -23.50 -4.37 -31.48
CA HIS A 293 -23.17 -5.50 -32.34
C HIS A 293 -22.64 -5.05 -33.70
N GLU A 294 -23.13 -3.91 -34.21
CA GLU A 294 -22.60 -3.29 -35.42
C GLU A 294 -21.16 -2.80 -35.20
N ILE A 295 -20.91 -2.10 -34.10
CA ILE A 295 -19.58 -1.60 -33.73
C ILE A 295 -18.58 -2.77 -33.60
N ASP A 296 -18.96 -3.83 -32.88
CA ASP A 296 -18.10 -5.00 -32.69
C ASP A 296 -17.83 -5.72 -34.02
N ARG A 297 -18.84 -5.81 -34.90
CA ARG A 297 -18.68 -6.36 -36.25
C ARG A 297 -17.70 -5.54 -37.08
N MET A 298 -17.82 -4.20 -37.05
CA MET A 298 -16.90 -3.30 -37.76
C MET A 298 -15.46 -3.51 -37.31
N THR A 299 -15.20 -3.62 -36.00
CA THR A 299 -13.87 -3.93 -35.46
C THR A 299 -13.29 -5.23 -36.01
N LEU A 300 -14.12 -6.25 -36.21
CA LEU A 300 -13.68 -7.57 -36.69
C LEU A 300 -13.49 -7.61 -38.21
N THR A 301 -14.31 -6.91 -39.00
CA THR A 301 -14.39 -7.13 -40.45
C THR A 301 -13.90 -5.95 -41.30
N VAL A 302 -13.92 -4.72 -40.79
CA VAL A 302 -13.69 -3.51 -41.59
C VAL A 302 -12.32 -2.89 -41.25
N ASN A 303 -11.52 -2.65 -42.29
CA ASN A 303 -10.30 -1.83 -42.14
C ASN A 303 -10.69 -0.36 -41.98
N VAL A 304 -10.08 0.33 -41.03
CA VAL A 304 -10.35 1.75 -40.77
C VAL A 304 -9.86 2.59 -41.94
N GLN A 305 -10.75 3.38 -42.53
CA GLN A 305 -10.38 4.36 -43.54
C GLN A 305 -9.87 5.63 -42.85
N LEU A 306 -8.57 5.90 -42.99
CA LEU A 306 -7.93 7.09 -42.43
C LEU A 306 -8.07 8.28 -43.40
N PRO A 307 -8.44 9.48 -42.92
CA PRO A 307 -8.54 10.68 -43.75
C PRO A 307 -7.22 11.06 -44.45
N ASP A 308 -7.32 11.62 -45.65
CA ASP A 308 -6.16 12.12 -46.41
C ASP A 308 -5.50 13.36 -45.78
N ALA A 309 -6.20 14.03 -44.86
CA ALA A 309 -5.66 15.13 -44.08
C ALA A 309 -4.64 14.70 -43.01
N PHE A 310 -4.55 13.41 -42.68
CA PHE A 310 -3.60 12.91 -41.69
C PHE A 310 -2.20 12.81 -42.27
N SER A 311 -1.20 13.21 -41.48
CA SER A 311 0.20 13.07 -41.86
C SER A 311 0.57 11.61 -42.16
N PRO A 312 1.52 11.33 -43.07
CA PRO A 312 1.99 9.97 -43.35
C PRO A 312 2.46 9.25 -42.07
N GLU A 313 3.11 9.96 -41.16
CA GLU A 313 3.58 9.42 -39.89
C GLU A 313 2.42 9.03 -38.97
N LEU A 314 1.36 9.85 -38.90
CA LEU A 314 0.16 9.52 -38.13
C LEU A 314 -0.59 8.33 -38.74
N ARG A 315 -0.72 8.29 -40.07
CA ARG A 315 -1.37 7.17 -40.77
C ARG A 315 -0.65 5.87 -40.47
N SER A 316 0.68 5.84 -40.62
CA SER A 316 1.51 4.69 -40.24
C SER A 316 1.30 4.27 -38.78
N LEU A 317 1.22 5.22 -37.85
CA LEU A 317 0.99 4.94 -36.43
C LEU A 317 -0.38 4.26 -36.20
N LEU A 318 -1.45 4.86 -36.73
CA LEU A 318 -2.81 4.36 -36.54
C LEU A 318 -3.03 3.04 -37.28
N GLU A 319 -2.47 2.87 -38.48
CA GLU A 319 -2.49 1.61 -39.22
C GLU A 319 -1.78 0.50 -38.46
N GLY A 320 -0.64 0.81 -37.80
CA GLY A 320 0.08 -0.14 -36.95
C GLY A 320 -0.68 -0.53 -35.68
N LEU A 321 -1.27 0.44 -34.96
CA LEU A 321 -2.01 0.19 -33.72
C LEU A 321 -3.35 -0.53 -33.96
N LEU A 322 -4.02 -0.22 -35.07
CA LEU A 322 -5.34 -0.76 -35.42
C LEU A 322 -5.26 -2.03 -36.28
N GLN A 323 -4.10 -2.67 -36.37
CA GLN A 323 -3.98 -3.99 -36.98
C GLN A 323 -4.84 -5.00 -36.22
N ARG A 324 -5.61 -5.79 -36.97
CA ARG A 324 -6.49 -6.81 -36.38
C ARG A 324 -5.71 -8.01 -35.87
N ASP A 325 -4.69 -8.43 -36.62
CA ASP A 325 -3.77 -9.48 -36.19
C ASP A 325 -2.78 -8.91 -35.16
N VAL A 326 -2.74 -9.53 -33.98
CA VAL A 326 -1.81 -9.17 -32.90
C VAL A 326 -0.36 -9.32 -33.35
N SER A 327 -0.04 -10.31 -34.20
CA SER A 327 1.34 -10.54 -34.65
C SER A 327 1.93 -9.39 -35.49
N GLN A 328 1.05 -8.60 -36.12
CA GLN A 328 1.40 -7.46 -36.96
C GLN A 328 1.14 -6.11 -36.25
N ARG A 329 0.57 -6.13 -35.05
CA ARG A 329 0.18 -4.92 -34.33
C ARG A 329 1.37 -4.24 -33.69
N LEU A 330 1.48 -2.94 -33.87
CA LEU A 330 2.51 -2.12 -33.22
C LEU A 330 2.40 -2.24 -31.70
N GLY A 331 3.52 -2.54 -31.04
CA GLY A 331 3.59 -2.82 -29.61
C GLY A 331 3.46 -4.31 -29.26
N CYS A 332 3.32 -5.19 -30.25
CA CYS A 332 3.10 -6.63 -30.07
C CYS A 332 4.17 -7.50 -30.76
N CYS A 333 5.19 -6.90 -31.38
CA CYS A 333 6.25 -7.61 -32.10
C CYS A 333 7.48 -7.95 -31.22
N GLY A 334 7.30 -7.95 -29.89
CA GLY A 334 8.30 -8.35 -28.90
C GLY A 334 9.06 -7.20 -28.21
N GLY A 335 8.93 -5.97 -28.70
CA GLY A 335 9.49 -4.76 -28.09
C GLY A 335 8.51 -3.97 -27.20
N GLY A 336 7.21 -4.26 -27.25
CA GLY A 336 6.22 -3.63 -26.38
C GLY A 336 6.15 -2.11 -26.60
N ALA A 337 6.09 -1.34 -25.51
CA ALA A 337 6.06 0.13 -25.58
C ALA A 337 7.25 0.73 -26.37
N ARG A 338 8.42 0.08 -26.39
CA ARG A 338 9.60 0.54 -27.14
C ARG A 338 9.29 0.70 -28.63
N GLU A 339 8.51 -0.19 -29.22
CA GLU A 339 8.13 -0.11 -30.64
C GLU A 339 7.36 1.17 -30.94
N LEU A 340 6.47 1.59 -30.04
CA LEU A 340 5.74 2.85 -30.17
C LEU A 340 6.68 4.04 -29.96
N LYS A 341 7.60 3.96 -28.97
CA LYS A 341 8.56 5.03 -28.67
C LYS A 341 9.52 5.33 -29.82
N GLU A 342 9.88 4.31 -30.59
CA GLU A 342 10.76 4.39 -31.75
C GLU A 342 10.03 4.74 -33.05
N HIS A 343 8.69 4.72 -33.05
CA HIS A 343 7.89 5.01 -34.22
C HIS A 343 8.10 6.45 -34.73
N ILE A 344 8.13 6.64 -36.06
CA ILE A 344 8.48 7.91 -36.71
C ILE A 344 7.60 9.10 -36.28
N PHE A 345 6.34 8.84 -35.90
CA PHE A 345 5.44 9.86 -35.36
C PHE A 345 5.98 10.53 -34.08
N PHE A 346 6.73 9.79 -33.25
CA PHE A 346 7.33 10.30 -32.01
C PHE A 346 8.80 10.71 -32.17
N LYS A 347 9.30 10.79 -33.41
CA LYS A 347 10.67 11.23 -33.68
C LYS A 347 10.91 12.62 -33.06
N GLY A 348 11.97 12.70 -32.25
CA GLY A 348 12.37 13.92 -31.54
C GLY A 348 11.75 14.10 -30.15
N ILE A 349 10.90 13.17 -29.70
CA ILE A 349 10.47 13.12 -28.30
C ILE A 349 11.59 12.54 -27.44
N ASP A 350 11.98 13.28 -26.40
CA ASP A 350 12.81 12.76 -25.32
C ASP A 350 11.89 12.14 -24.25
N TRP A 351 11.85 10.81 -24.20
CA TRP A 351 10.99 10.06 -23.29
C TRP A 351 11.34 10.27 -21.81
N GLN A 352 12.59 10.64 -21.48
CA GLN A 352 12.95 11.03 -20.13
C GLN A 352 12.34 12.38 -19.77
N TYR A 353 12.29 13.32 -20.71
CA TYR A 353 11.57 14.59 -20.51
C TYR A 353 10.07 14.41 -20.38
N VAL A 354 9.47 13.46 -21.11
CA VAL A 354 8.07 13.06 -20.89
C VAL A 354 7.90 12.54 -19.47
N TYR A 355 8.70 11.55 -19.04
CA TYR A 355 8.63 10.97 -17.69
C TYR A 355 8.77 12.02 -16.58
N LEU A 356 9.67 12.99 -16.75
CA LEU A 356 9.88 14.12 -15.83
C LEU A 356 8.83 15.23 -15.96
N ARG A 357 7.79 15.05 -16.79
CA ARG A 357 6.71 16.01 -17.05
C ARG A 357 7.23 17.40 -17.44
N LYS A 358 8.18 17.45 -18.38
CA LYS A 358 8.84 18.69 -18.82
C LYS A 358 8.27 19.30 -20.10
N TYR A 359 7.53 18.53 -20.89
CA TYR A 359 6.83 19.08 -22.05
C TYR A 359 5.62 19.91 -21.58
N PRO A 360 5.36 21.08 -22.21
CA PRO A 360 4.22 21.90 -21.84
C PRO A 360 2.91 21.24 -22.31
N PRO A 361 1.92 21.07 -21.43
CA PRO A 361 0.61 20.54 -21.81
C PRO A 361 -0.12 21.47 -22.80
N PRO A 362 -0.86 20.92 -23.76
CA PRO A 362 -1.56 21.72 -24.77
C PRO A 362 -2.81 22.42 -24.22
N LEU A 363 -3.44 21.82 -23.20
CA LEU A 363 -4.60 22.38 -22.51
C LEU A 363 -4.29 22.41 -21.01
N ILE A 364 -4.34 23.61 -20.44
CA ILE A 364 -4.27 23.84 -18.99
C ILE A 364 -5.71 24.04 -18.49
N PRO A 365 -6.22 23.19 -17.59
CA PRO A 365 -7.58 23.33 -17.09
C PRO A 365 -7.80 24.70 -16.42
N PRO A 366 -8.91 25.41 -16.73
CA PRO A 366 -9.24 26.68 -16.10
C PRO A 366 -9.35 26.56 -14.57
N ARG A 367 -8.65 27.43 -13.84
CA ARG A 367 -8.66 27.44 -12.38
C ARG A 367 -10.06 27.77 -11.85
N GLY A 368 -10.64 26.84 -11.09
CA GLY A 368 -11.97 27.01 -10.49
C GLY A 368 -13.08 26.25 -11.24
N GLU A 369 -12.89 25.98 -12.53
CA GLU A 369 -13.67 24.99 -13.30
C GLU A 369 -13.14 23.57 -12.99
N VAL A 370 -13.25 23.18 -11.72
CA VAL A 370 -13.23 21.76 -11.38
C VAL A 370 -14.49 21.17 -11.97
N ASN A 371 -14.35 20.41 -13.06
CA ASN A 371 -15.43 19.55 -13.55
C ASN A 371 -15.60 18.32 -12.64
N ALA A 372 -16.01 18.55 -11.39
CA ALA A 372 -17.28 18.00 -10.99
C ALA A 372 -18.30 18.93 -11.64
N ALA A 373 -19.36 18.43 -12.26
CA ALA A 373 -20.46 19.34 -12.61
C ALA A 373 -20.85 20.17 -11.36
N ASP A 374 -21.49 21.34 -11.49
CA ASP A 374 -21.95 22.07 -10.30
C ASP A 374 -22.70 21.09 -9.37
N ALA A 375 -22.68 21.24 -8.05
CA ALA A 375 -23.27 20.23 -7.15
C ALA A 375 -24.72 19.84 -7.54
N PHE A 376 -25.42 20.77 -8.20
CA PHE A 376 -26.72 20.61 -8.88
C PHE A 376 -26.69 19.76 -10.17
N ASP A 377 -25.67 19.90 -11.02
CA ASP A 377 -25.53 19.19 -12.30
C ASP A 377 -24.98 17.76 -12.16
N ILE A 378 -24.31 17.43 -11.05
CA ILE A 378 -23.84 16.05 -10.80
C ILE A 378 -25.00 15.13 -10.34
N GLY A 379 -26.22 15.67 -10.28
CA GLY A 379 -27.41 15.02 -9.74
C GLY A 379 -27.28 14.73 -8.25
N SER A 380 -28.26 14.08 -7.66
CA SER A 380 -28.10 13.34 -6.40
C SER A 380 -28.48 11.91 -6.70
N PHE A 381 -27.83 10.95 -6.05
CA PHE A 381 -28.38 9.62 -6.11
C PHE A 381 -29.69 9.57 -5.35
N ASP A 382 -30.69 8.90 -5.92
CA ASP A 382 -31.94 8.67 -5.21
C ASP A 382 -31.69 7.65 -4.09
N GLU A 383 -32.00 8.03 -2.86
CA GLU A 383 -31.88 7.12 -1.72
C GLU A 383 -32.95 6.01 -1.79
N GLU A 384 -34.06 6.23 -2.50
CA GLU A 384 -35.11 5.23 -2.72
C GLU A 384 -34.57 4.00 -3.46
N ASP A 385 -33.60 4.16 -4.37
CA ASP A 385 -32.99 3.05 -5.13
C ASP A 385 -32.38 1.97 -4.22
N THR A 386 -31.92 2.34 -3.03
CA THR A 386 -31.20 1.44 -2.11
C THR A 386 -31.98 1.12 -0.82
N LYS A 387 -33.17 1.70 -0.65
CA LYS A 387 -33.94 1.67 0.60
C LYS A 387 -34.36 0.25 1.04
N GLY A 388 -34.54 -0.67 0.08
CA GLY A 388 -34.84 -2.08 0.33
C GLY A 388 -33.63 -2.98 0.56
N ILE A 389 -32.41 -2.49 0.36
CA ILE A 389 -31.19 -3.32 0.36
C ILE A 389 -30.55 -3.31 1.74
N LYS A 390 -30.43 -4.51 2.31
CA LYS A 390 -29.73 -4.74 3.59
C LYS A 390 -28.37 -5.40 3.33
N LEU A 391 -27.37 -4.92 4.07
CA LEU A 391 -26.06 -5.54 4.14
C LEU A 391 -26.09 -6.56 5.28
N LEU A 392 -25.78 -7.81 4.94
CA LEU A 392 -25.66 -8.95 5.83
C LEU A 392 -24.19 -9.15 6.21
N ASP A 393 -23.92 -9.94 7.24
CA ASP A 393 -22.55 -10.25 7.66
C ASP A 393 -21.76 -10.96 6.55
N CYS A 394 -22.42 -11.83 5.78
CA CYS A 394 -21.78 -12.48 4.63
C CYS A 394 -21.39 -11.49 3.51
N ASP A 395 -22.09 -10.35 3.38
CA ASP A 395 -21.68 -9.29 2.45
C ASP A 395 -20.45 -8.55 2.98
N GLN A 396 -20.34 -8.37 4.30
CA GLN A 396 -19.19 -7.72 4.94
C GLN A 396 -17.93 -8.59 4.86
N ASP A 397 -18.08 -9.92 4.96
CA ASP A 397 -16.99 -10.88 4.87
C ASP A 397 -16.23 -10.80 3.53
N LEU A 398 -16.92 -10.43 2.44
CA LEU A 398 -16.29 -10.19 1.13
C LEU A 398 -15.22 -9.09 1.19
N TYR A 399 -15.37 -8.12 2.08
CA TYR A 399 -14.52 -6.93 2.20
C TYR A 399 -13.52 -7.00 3.35
N LYS A 400 -13.42 -8.14 4.06
CA LYS A 400 -12.51 -8.31 5.21
C LYS A 400 -11.06 -7.99 4.87
N ASN A 401 -10.61 -8.35 3.66
CA ASN A 401 -9.25 -8.10 3.16
C ASN A 401 -9.18 -6.88 2.22
N PHE A 402 -10.18 -5.99 2.29
CA PHE A 402 -10.18 -4.74 1.54
C PHE A 402 -9.22 -3.68 2.10
N PRO A 403 -9.05 -3.52 3.42
CA PRO A 403 -8.12 -2.53 3.95
C PRO A 403 -6.68 -2.80 3.50
N LEU A 404 -5.97 -1.77 3.06
CA LEU A 404 -4.59 -1.87 2.60
C LEU A 404 -3.87 -0.52 2.71
N VAL A 405 -2.58 -0.57 3.06
CA VAL A 405 -1.67 0.58 3.00
C VAL A 405 -0.53 0.24 2.05
N ILE A 406 -0.26 1.10 1.07
CA ILE A 406 0.91 0.96 0.21
C ILE A 406 2.10 1.59 0.93
N SER A 407 2.98 0.74 1.47
CA SER A 407 4.13 1.12 2.30
C SER A 407 4.96 2.26 1.71
N GLU A 408 5.40 2.10 0.46
CA GLU A 408 6.19 3.11 -0.28
C GLU A 408 5.49 4.48 -0.31
N ARG A 409 4.18 4.50 -0.58
CA ARG A 409 3.39 5.74 -0.71
C ARG A 409 3.20 6.44 0.64
N TRP A 410 2.91 5.69 1.70
CA TRP A 410 2.80 6.27 3.06
C TRP A 410 4.16 6.80 3.53
N GLN A 411 5.25 6.06 3.31
CA GLN A 411 6.59 6.53 3.67
C GLN A 411 6.95 7.80 2.91
N GLN A 412 6.68 7.86 1.60
CA GLN A 412 6.91 9.05 0.78
C GLN A 412 6.08 10.25 1.28
N GLU A 413 4.79 10.04 1.60
CA GLU A 413 3.95 11.06 2.24
C GLU A 413 4.59 11.61 3.53
N VAL A 414 5.04 10.73 4.42
CA VAL A 414 5.63 11.12 5.70
C VAL A 414 6.94 11.89 5.49
N VAL A 415 7.81 11.42 4.59
CA VAL A 415 9.09 12.06 4.26
C VAL A 415 8.89 13.47 3.70
N GLU A 416 7.91 13.66 2.81
CA GLU A 416 7.61 14.94 2.18
C GLU A 416 6.96 15.97 3.12
N THR A 417 6.44 15.54 4.28
CA THR A 417 5.58 16.38 5.13
C THR A 417 6.10 16.55 6.55
N ILE A 418 6.18 15.47 7.33
CA ILE A 418 6.31 15.54 8.80
C ILE A 418 7.55 14.85 9.36
N TYR A 419 8.27 14.04 8.56
CA TYR A 419 9.36 13.19 9.05
C TYR A 419 10.41 13.93 9.87
N ASP A 420 10.97 15.02 9.33
CA ASP A 420 12.03 15.77 9.99
C ASP A 420 11.53 16.47 11.26
N ALA A 421 10.35 17.09 11.20
CA ALA A 421 9.76 17.80 12.33
C ALA A 421 9.42 16.86 13.49
N VAL A 422 8.80 15.70 13.19
CA VAL A 422 8.44 14.69 14.19
C VAL A 422 9.69 14.07 14.81
N ASN A 423 10.71 13.76 14.01
CA ASN A 423 11.98 13.23 14.52
C ASN A 423 12.66 14.22 15.45
N ALA A 424 12.75 15.50 15.07
CA ALA A 424 13.39 16.53 15.88
C ALA A 424 12.67 16.74 17.22
N GLU A 425 11.34 16.70 17.24
CA GLU A 425 10.59 16.84 18.49
C GLU A 425 10.68 15.58 19.36
N THR A 426 10.64 14.40 18.76
CA THR A 426 10.82 13.13 19.46
C THR A 426 12.20 13.03 20.12
N ASP A 427 13.27 13.43 19.40
CA ASP A 427 14.63 13.49 19.93
C ASP A 427 14.72 14.38 21.18
N LYS A 428 14.05 15.54 21.17
CA LYS A 428 14.00 16.43 22.35
C LYS A 428 13.26 15.79 23.52
N ILE A 429 12.14 15.13 23.28
CA ILE A 429 11.34 14.46 24.31
C ILE A 429 12.16 13.32 24.96
N GLU A 430 12.80 12.49 24.14
CA GLU A 430 13.63 11.36 24.59
C GLU A 430 14.85 11.86 25.36
N ALA A 431 15.54 12.91 24.89
CA ALA A 431 16.66 13.53 25.60
C ALA A 431 16.26 14.09 26.96
N ARG A 432 15.11 14.79 27.05
CA ARG A 432 14.56 15.29 28.32
C ARG A 432 14.23 14.16 29.29
N LYS A 433 13.62 13.07 28.79
CA LYS A 433 13.29 11.89 29.60
C LYS A 433 14.56 11.20 30.14
N LYS A 434 15.59 11.06 29.29
CA LYS A 434 16.90 10.48 29.66
C LYS A 434 17.58 11.33 30.74
N ALA A 435 17.59 12.66 30.59
CA ALA A 435 18.14 13.58 31.59
C ALA A 435 17.41 13.49 32.94
N LYS A 436 16.06 13.40 32.94
CA LYS A 436 15.26 13.25 34.16
C LYS A 436 15.51 11.91 34.86
N ASN A 437 15.61 10.81 34.10
CA ASN A 437 15.87 9.48 34.67
C ASN A 437 17.27 9.37 35.30
N LYS A 438 18.26 10.04 34.70
CA LYS A 438 19.61 10.15 35.26
C LYS A 438 19.64 10.86 36.61
N GLN A 439 18.86 11.94 36.76
CA GLN A 439 18.71 12.64 38.04
C GLN A 439 18.03 11.79 39.12
N LEU A 440 17.17 10.84 38.73
CA LEU A 440 16.45 9.95 39.65
C LEU A 440 17.20 8.65 39.97
N CYS A 441 18.45 8.47 39.49
CA CYS A 441 19.23 7.23 39.60
C CYS A 441 18.48 5.98 39.10
N GLN A 442 17.56 6.13 38.15
CA GLN A 442 16.79 5.01 37.55
C GLN A 442 17.47 4.45 36.28
N GLU A 443 18.81 4.57 36.19
CA GLU A 443 19.58 4.32 34.96
C GLU A 443 19.79 2.84 34.61
N GLU A 444 19.49 1.89 35.49
CA GLU A 444 19.60 0.47 35.14
C GLU A 444 18.39 0.03 34.30
N ASP A 445 18.66 -0.26 33.02
CA ASP A 445 17.73 -0.99 32.19
C ASP A 445 17.55 -2.39 32.78
N TYR A 446 16.44 -2.57 33.51
CA TYR A 446 16.14 -3.80 34.27
C TYR A 446 16.22 -5.09 33.42
N ALA A 447 16.05 -4.97 32.11
CA ALA A 447 16.17 -6.09 31.17
C ALA A 447 17.63 -6.46 30.85
N MET A 448 18.55 -5.49 30.88
CA MET A 448 19.95 -5.68 30.49
C MET A 448 20.69 -6.58 31.48
N GLY A 449 21.56 -7.46 30.95
CA GLY A 449 22.35 -8.40 31.75
C GLY A 449 21.56 -9.58 32.34
N LYS A 450 20.30 -9.78 31.91
CA LYS A 450 19.44 -10.92 32.27
C LYS A 450 19.04 -11.74 31.05
N ASP A 451 18.28 -12.80 31.27
CA ASP A 451 17.65 -13.66 30.25
C ASP A 451 16.28 -13.13 29.79
N CYS A 452 16.10 -11.81 29.74
CA CYS A 452 14.82 -11.22 29.30
C CYS A 452 14.62 -11.49 27.79
N ILE A 453 13.47 -12.07 27.44
CA ILE A 453 13.10 -12.39 26.05
C ILE A 453 12.56 -11.14 25.36
N MET A 454 11.65 -10.42 26.03
CA MET A 454 10.97 -9.25 25.48
C MET A 454 10.40 -8.39 26.61
N HIS A 455 10.33 -7.08 26.40
CA HIS A 455 9.72 -6.16 27.35
C HIS A 455 9.03 -5.00 26.63
N GLY A 456 8.04 -4.39 27.28
CA GLY A 456 7.23 -3.33 26.66
C GLY A 456 5.99 -2.98 27.47
N TYR A 457 5.27 -1.93 27.05
CA TYR A 457 4.01 -1.55 27.68
C TYR A 457 2.88 -2.45 27.19
N MET A 458 1.98 -2.83 28.11
CA MET A 458 0.66 -3.39 27.79
C MET A 458 -0.37 -2.86 28.78
N LEU A 459 -1.64 -2.91 28.39
CA LEU A 459 -2.78 -2.64 29.25
C LEU A 459 -3.25 -3.96 29.87
N LYS A 460 -3.33 -4.00 31.21
CA LYS A 460 -3.88 -5.13 31.95
C LYS A 460 -5.28 -4.80 32.43
N LEU A 461 -6.25 -5.68 32.19
CA LEU A 461 -7.59 -5.53 32.77
C LEU A 461 -7.53 -5.74 34.29
N GLY A 462 -8.21 -4.85 35.02
CA GLY A 462 -8.39 -4.94 36.48
C GLY A 462 -9.18 -6.19 36.91
N ASN A 463 -9.46 -6.29 38.20
CA ASN A 463 -10.28 -7.39 38.76
C ASN A 463 -11.70 -7.36 38.16
N PRO A 464 -12.51 -8.43 38.22
CA PRO A 464 -13.85 -8.49 37.62
C PRO A 464 -14.80 -7.34 38.02
N PHE A 465 -14.59 -6.72 39.18
CA PHE A 465 -15.34 -5.58 39.70
C PHE A 465 -14.77 -4.22 39.26
N LEU A 466 -13.51 -4.18 38.83
CA LEU A 466 -12.78 -3.02 38.35
C LEU A 466 -12.53 -3.21 36.85
N THR A 467 -13.50 -2.79 36.03
CA THR A 467 -13.42 -2.84 34.56
C THR A 467 -12.39 -1.87 33.95
N GLN A 468 -11.46 -1.36 34.77
CA GLN A 468 -10.47 -0.37 34.37
C GLN A 468 -9.21 -1.05 33.83
N TRP A 469 -8.76 -0.56 32.68
CA TRP A 469 -7.47 -0.93 32.09
C TRP A 469 -6.34 -0.18 32.79
N GLN A 470 -5.29 -0.91 33.16
CA GLN A 470 -4.10 -0.36 33.80
C GLN A 470 -2.89 -0.53 32.89
N ARG A 471 -2.27 0.60 32.49
CA ARG A 471 -1.02 0.58 31.73
C ARG A 471 0.12 0.18 32.66
N ARG A 472 0.86 -0.85 32.25
CA ARG A 472 1.99 -1.42 33.00
C ARG A 472 3.14 -1.74 32.04
N TYR A 473 4.36 -1.71 32.54
CA TYR A 473 5.53 -2.15 31.78
C TYR A 473 5.84 -3.59 32.12
N PHE A 474 5.85 -4.46 31.13
CA PHE A 474 6.02 -5.91 31.26
C PHE A 474 7.41 -6.36 30.86
N TYR A 475 7.88 -7.43 31.50
CA TYR A 475 9.11 -8.15 31.17
C TYR A 475 8.81 -9.65 31.07
N LEU A 476 9.08 -10.24 29.92
CA LEU A 476 8.96 -11.67 29.67
C LEU A 476 10.32 -12.34 29.88
N PHE A 477 10.32 -13.36 30.72
CA PHE A 477 11.46 -14.25 30.97
C PHE A 477 11.07 -15.69 30.66
N PRO A 478 12.03 -16.61 30.46
CA PRO A 478 11.75 -18.01 30.14
C PRO A 478 10.81 -18.73 31.10
N ASN A 479 10.76 -18.30 32.38
CA ASN A 479 9.97 -18.94 33.43
C ASN A 479 8.86 -18.08 34.03
N ARG A 480 8.74 -16.80 33.66
CA ARG A 480 7.78 -15.87 34.29
C ARG A 480 7.49 -14.63 33.45
N LEU A 481 6.36 -14.01 33.72
CA LEU A 481 5.96 -12.70 33.24
C LEU A 481 5.93 -11.74 34.42
N GLU A 482 6.72 -10.68 34.38
CA GLU A 482 6.78 -9.62 35.40
C GLU A 482 6.16 -8.33 34.88
N TRP A 483 5.63 -7.48 35.77
CA TRP A 483 5.21 -6.13 35.42
C TRP A 483 5.31 -5.13 36.57
N ARG A 484 5.45 -3.84 36.20
CA ARG A 484 5.53 -2.69 37.13
C ARG A 484 4.61 -1.54 36.70
N GLY A 485 4.05 -0.81 37.68
CA GLY A 485 3.46 0.51 37.46
C GLY A 485 4.52 1.61 37.39
N GLU A 486 4.16 2.79 36.87
CA GLU A 486 5.06 3.95 36.90
C GLU A 486 5.31 4.38 38.35
N GLY A 487 6.59 4.44 38.76
CA GLY A 487 6.99 4.82 40.11
C GLY A 487 6.77 3.74 41.19
N GLU A 488 6.22 2.57 40.85
CA GLU A 488 6.09 1.46 41.78
C GLU A 488 7.43 0.70 41.92
N SER A 489 7.92 0.56 43.15
CA SER A 489 9.09 -0.28 43.46
C SER A 489 8.76 -1.78 43.46
N ARG A 490 7.48 -2.13 43.66
CA ARG A 490 7.03 -3.51 43.79
C ARG A 490 6.75 -4.13 42.42
N GLN A 491 7.53 -5.13 42.06
CA GLN A 491 7.28 -5.94 40.89
C GLN A 491 6.21 -6.98 41.18
N ASN A 492 5.22 -7.05 40.30
CA ASN A 492 4.28 -8.15 40.29
C ASN A 492 4.81 -9.22 39.32
N LEU A 493 4.54 -10.49 39.62
CA LEU A 493 4.99 -11.60 38.81
C LEU A 493 3.91 -12.67 38.67
N LEU A 494 3.90 -13.33 37.51
CA LEU A 494 3.11 -14.51 37.19
C LEU A 494 4.07 -15.57 36.63
N THR A 495 4.18 -16.72 37.29
CA THR A 495 5.09 -17.78 36.82
C THR A 495 4.44 -18.57 35.68
N MET A 496 5.24 -19.09 34.75
CA MET A 496 4.74 -19.92 33.65
C MET A 496 4.07 -21.21 34.15
N GLU A 497 4.39 -21.66 35.36
CA GLU A 497 3.74 -22.80 36.01
C GLU A 497 2.31 -22.50 36.50
N GLN A 498 2.00 -21.23 36.76
CA GLN A 498 0.66 -20.79 37.16
C GLN A 498 -0.28 -20.64 35.96
N ILE A 499 0.27 -20.37 34.77
CA ILE A 499 -0.49 -20.26 33.52
C ILE A 499 -0.95 -21.65 33.08
N MET A 500 -2.20 -21.74 32.61
CA MET A 500 -2.82 -22.96 32.11
C MET A 500 -3.04 -22.92 30.60
N SER A 501 -3.35 -21.75 30.04
CA SER A 501 -3.46 -21.51 28.60
C SER A 501 -3.20 -20.05 28.26
N VAL A 502 -2.78 -19.83 27.01
CA VAL A 502 -2.63 -18.54 26.35
C VAL A 502 -3.57 -18.55 25.14
N GLU A 503 -4.57 -17.68 25.15
CA GLU A 503 -5.65 -17.65 24.15
C GLU A 503 -5.80 -16.23 23.58
N GLU A 504 -6.21 -16.13 22.31
CA GLU A 504 -6.72 -14.88 21.74
C GLU A 504 -8.19 -14.70 22.14
N THR A 505 -8.56 -13.48 22.52
CA THR A 505 -9.94 -13.10 22.82
C THR A 505 -10.25 -11.70 22.30
N GLN A 506 -11.52 -11.34 22.23
CA GLN A 506 -11.96 -10.03 21.75
C GLN A 506 -12.85 -9.37 22.81
N ILE A 507 -12.51 -8.14 23.19
CA ILE A 507 -13.28 -7.33 24.14
C ILE A 507 -13.54 -5.98 23.51
N LYS A 508 -14.83 -5.62 23.34
CA LYS A 508 -15.27 -4.37 22.70
C LYS A 508 -14.54 -4.13 21.36
N ASP A 509 -14.57 -5.16 20.52
CA ASP A 509 -13.93 -5.21 19.18
C ASP A 509 -12.40 -5.12 19.15
N ARG A 510 -11.72 -5.11 20.31
CA ARG A 510 -10.26 -5.10 20.37
C ARG A 510 -9.71 -6.48 20.69
N LYS A 511 -8.68 -6.89 19.93
CA LYS A 511 -7.93 -8.12 20.19
C LYS A 511 -7.18 -8.01 21.52
N CYS A 512 -7.32 -9.04 22.32
CA CYS A 512 -6.72 -9.15 23.65
C CYS A 512 -6.12 -10.54 23.81
N ILE A 513 -5.11 -10.65 24.67
CA ILE A 513 -4.50 -11.93 25.06
C ILE A 513 -5.11 -12.34 26.40
N LEU A 514 -5.73 -13.51 26.45
CA LEU A 514 -6.29 -14.11 27.64
C LEU A 514 -5.33 -15.17 28.20
N LEU A 515 -4.83 -14.94 29.40
CA LEU A 515 -4.09 -15.94 30.17
C LEU A 515 -5.02 -16.55 31.22
N ARG A 516 -5.28 -17.86 31.12
CA ARG A 516 -5.98 -18.60 32.17
C ARG A 516 -4.98 -19.08 33.20
N VAL A 517 -5.27 -18.87 34.48
CA VAL A 517 -4.33 -19.13 35.58
C VAL A 517 -4.96 -20.12 36.57
N LYS A 518 -4.12 -20.95 37.21
CA LYS A 518 -4.53 -21.87 38.29
C LYS A 518 -5.41 -21.15 39.32
N GLY A 519 -6.45 -21.84 39.78
CA GLY A 519 -7.43 -21.28 40.72
C GLY A 519 -8.54 -20.43 40.04
N GLY A 520 -8.74 -20.60 38.72
CA GLY A 520 -9.86 -19.98 37.99
C GLY A 520 -9.69 -18.50 37.69
N LYS A 521 -8.51 -17.92 37.95
CA LYS A 521 -8.22 -16.51 37.67
C LYS A 521 -7.94 -16.30 36.17
N GLN A 522 -8.33 -15.14 35.67
CA GLN A 522 -8.09 -14.72 34.28
C GLN A 522 -7.29 -13.43 34.27
N PHE A 523 -6.31 -13.34 33.37
CA PHE A 523 -5.58 -12.13 33.09
C PHE A 523 -5.82 -11.77 31.63
N VAL A 524 -6.38 -10.59 31.40
CA VAL A 524 -6.57 -10.06 30.05
C VAL A 524 -5.55 -8.95 29.81
N LEU A 525 -4.80 -9.08 28.72
CA LEU A 525 -3.81 -8.12 28.27
C LEU A 525 -4.25 -7.54 26.93
N GLN A 526 -4.03 -6.25 26.76
CA GLN A 526 -4.29 -5.51 25.53
C GLN A 526 -3.00 -4.78 25.14
N CYS A 527 -2.59 -4.91 23.88
CA CYS A 527 -1.43 -4.21 23.33
C CYS A 527 -1.85 -2.88 22.70
N GLU A 528 -0.89 -1.97 22.49
CA GLU A 528 -1.15 -0.65 21.92
C GLU A 528 -1.15 -0.70 20.38
N SER A 529 -0.49 -1.70 19.79
CA SER A 529 -0.46 -1.93 18.33
C SER A 529 -0.68 -3.39 17.92
N ASP A 530 -1.05 -3.58 16.65
CA ASP A 530 -1.19 -4.91 16.03
C ASP A 530 0.13 -5.71 15.98
N PRO A 531 1.30 -5.12 15.61
CA PRO A 531 2.59 -5.79 15.71
C PRO A 531 2.94 -6.24 17.13
N GLU A 532 2.68 -5.38 18.12
CA GLU A 532 2.88 -5.73 19.53
C GLU A 532 1.98 -6.90 19.94
N PHE A 533 0.69 -6.86 19.58
CA PHE A 533 -0.24 -7.95 19.86
C PHE A 533 0.25 -9.28 19.29
N ALA A 534 0.61 -9.29 18.00
CA ALA A 534 1.08 -10.49 17.31
C ALA A 534 2.36 -11.04 17.97
N GLN A 535 3.31 -10.16 18.30
CA GLN A 535 4.59 -10.55 18.88
C GLN A 535 4.44 -11.02 20.34
N TRP A 536 3.67 -10.32 21.17
CA TRP A 536 3.38 -10.75 22.54
C TRP A 536 2.64 -12.09 22.58
N LEU A 537 1.63 -12.27 21.73
CA LEU A 537 0.88 -13.54 21.67
C LEU A 537 1.81 -14.70 21.29
N LYS A 538 2.66 -14.50 20.28
CA LYS A 538 3.64 -15.49 19.84
C LYS A 538 4.63 -15.83 20.94
N GLU A 539 5.32 -14.84 21.52
CA GLU A 539 6.37 -15.08 22.51
C GLU A 539 5.82 -15.65 23.82
N LEU A 540 4.64 -15.20 24.28
CA LEU A 540 3.98 -15.80 25.45
C LEU A 540 3.61 -17.26 25.19
N THR A 541 3.07 -17.58 24.01
CA THR A 541 2.69 -18.93 23.63
C THR A 541 3.92 -19.84 23.53
N CYS A 542 5.00 -19.38 22.87
CA CYS A 542 6.26 -20.11 22.76
C CYS A 542 6.89 -20.36 24.15
N THR A 543 6.99 -19.31 24.97
CA THR A 543 7.56 -19.39 26.32
C THR A 543 6.76 -20.32 27.22
N PHE A 544 5.42 -20.22 27.20
CA PHE A 544 4.54 -21.11 27.95
C PHE A 544 4.73 -22.57 27.53
N ASN A 545 4.70 -22.86 26.22
CA ASN A 545 4.84 -24.23 25.72
C ASN A 545 6.20 -24.84 26.08
N GLU A 546 7.28 -24.08 25.97
CA GLU A 546 8.61 -24.57 26.30
C GLU A 546 8.80 -24.76 27.81
N ALA A 547 8.31 -23.82 28.63
CA ALA A 547 8.30 -23.97 30.08
C ALA A 547 7.51 -25.23 30.52
N GLN A 548 6.36 -25.51 29.92
CA GLN A 548 5.57 -26.71 30.21
C GLN A 548 6.29 -28.00 29.78
N ARG A 549 7.01 -27.99 28.66
CA ARG A 549 7.85 -29.13 28.23
C ARG A 549 8.98 -29.40 29.21
N LEU A 550 9.67 -28.34 29.66
CA LEU A 550 10.75 -28.45 30.64
C LEU A 550 10.23 -28.96 31.99
N LEU A 551 9.09 -28.45 32.46
CA LEU A 551 8.45 -28.91 33.69
C LEU A 551 8.03 -30.39 33.63
N ARG A 552 7.62 -30.89 32.46
CA ARG A 552 7.32 -32.33 32.26
C ARG A 552 8.57 -33.20 32.22
N ARG A 553 9.70 -32.67 31.74
CA ARG A 553 10.98 -33.39 31.63
C ARG A 553 11.84 -33.31 32.89
N ALA A 554 11.61 -32.32 33.75
CA ALA A 554 12.33 -32.20 35.00
C ALA A 554 12.01 -33.41 35.91
N PRO A 555 13.00 -34.25 36.27
CA PRO A 555 12.76 -35.31 37.26
C PRO A 555 12.30 -34.68 38.57
N LYS A 556 11.39 -35.37 39.27
CA LYS A 556 10.64 -35.02 40.51
C LYS A 556 11.45 -34.35 41.66
N PHE A 557 12.16 -33.26 41.43
CA PHE A 557 12.93 -32.54 42.44
C PHE A 557 12.09 -31.47 43.16
N LEU A 558 10.92 -31.09 42.61
CA LEU A 558 9.99 -30.14 43.25
C LEU A 558 8.74 -30.81 43.84
N ASN A 559 8.48 -32.09 43.54
CA ASN A 559 7.36 -32.86 44.08
C ASN A 559 7.84 -34.00 44.99
N LYS A 560 8.40 -33.67 46.15
CA LYS A 560 8.21 -34.52 47.33
C LYS A 560 6.95 -34.04 48.03
N PRO A 561 5.95 -34.91 48.29
CA PRO A 561 4.87 -34.56 49.21
C PRO A 561 5.51 -34.29 50.58
N ARG A 562 5.13 -33.19 51.25
CA ARG A 562 5.26 -33.14 52.70
C ARG A 562 4.38 -34.26 53.25
N ALA A 563 4.98 -35.40 53.55
CA ALA A 563 4.33 -36.47 54.28
C ALA A 563 3.91 -35.94 55.65
N ALA A 564 2.75 -36.42 56.10
CA ALA A 564 2.09 -36.05 57.33
C ALA A 564 3.04 -36.01 58.53
N ILE A 565 2.85 -34.98 59.37
CA ILE A 565 3.32 -34.98 60.75
C ILE A 565 2.71 -36.23 61.40
N LEU A 566 3.55 -37.20 61.74
CA LEU A 566 3.19 -38.28 62.66
C LEU A 566 2.84 -37.62 64.00
N GLU A 567 1.58 -37.71 64.39
CA GLU A 567 1.17 -37.54 65.78
C GLU A 567 1.90 -38.59 66.62
N PHE A 568 2.95 -38.15 67.32
CA PHE A 568 3.43 -38.89 68.48
C PHE A 568 2.48 -38.61 69.63
N SER A 569 1.88 -39.68 70.13
CA SER A 569 1.05 -39.74 71.32
C SER A 569 1.71 -39.04 72.51
N LYS A 570 0.96 -38.14 73.17
CA LYS A 570 1.33 -37.57 74.46
C LYS A 570 1.39 -38.68 75.52
N PRO A 571 2.46 -38.78 76.34
CA PRO A 571 2.40 -39.51 77.60
C PRO A 571 1.57 -38.69 78.63
N PRO A 572 0.88 -39.34 79.57
CA PRO A 572 0.04 -38.66 80.55
C PRO A 572 0.88 -37.85 81.55
N LEU A 573 0.43 -36.63 81.83
CA LEU A 573 0.97 -35.78 82.87
C LEU A 573 0.65 -36.36 84.25
N CYS A 574 1.66 -36.87 84.95
CA CYS A 574 1.58 -37.13 86.38
C CYS A 574 1.53 -35.79 87.13
N HIS A 575 0.49 -35.61 87.94
CA HIS A 575 0.43 -34.57 88.97
C HIS A 575 1.55 -34.77 89.99
N ARG A 576 2.39 -33.75 90.17
CA ARG A 576 3.09 -33.54 91.44
C ARG A 576 2.97 -32.08 91.86
N ASN A 577 2.21 -31.88 92.93
CA ASN A 577 2.18 -30.68 93.74
C ASN A 577 3.60 -30.32 94.20
N SER A 578 3.94 -29.04 94.14
CA SER A 578 4.95 -28.47 95.04
C SER A 578 4.29 -27.31 95.81
N SER A 579 3.87 -27.64 97.01
CA SER A 579 3.73 -26.70 98.11
C SER A 579 5.12 -26.45 98.70
N GLY A 580 5.50 -25.17 98.80
CA GLY A 580 6.23 -24.64 99.94
C GLY A 580 7.77 -24.69 99.93
N LEU A 581 8.31 -23.47 100.03
CA LEU A 581 9.61 -23.02 100.55
C LEU A 581 10.86 -23.26 99.70
#